data_AF-A0A7V8WKF1-F1
#
_entry.id   AF-A0A7V8WKF1-F1
#
_cell.length_a   1.000
_cell.length_b   1.000
_cell.length_c   1.000
_cell.angle_alpha   90.00
_cell.angle_beta   90.00
_cell.angle_gamma   90.00
#
_symmetry.space_group_name_H-M   'P 1'
#
loop_
_entity.id
_entity.type
_entity.pdbx_description
1 polymer ?
#
loop_
_entity_poly.entity_id
_entity_poly.type
_entity_poly.pdbx_seq_one_letter_code
_entity_poly.pdbx_strand_id
1 'polypeptide(L)'
;MTRRRAAAVLAGAALVAGACSLPPVELEGQKPLALRSTITSANGSRLARLFKENRGLTSINDVPRLMIDAVLAAEDARFFSHDGYDVRSIVRAALVNWRTGDVAQGGSTITQQYVKNTFFREPGQTFARKARELRLAVEVEHRYSKREILERYLNTVYFGDGAYGIRAAAETFFGHGVERLSLTNSALLAAVIKSPASYDPRDHPRLARERRDYVLGRMADLSFVSTDRAARAQRRPLGAIAQPPPWITQQPYFVEAVKRELLEDPRLGATPLERERALWKGGLHIRSTLQPELQKAAQVATESVLTEPGDPEIALIAIRPSNGEIVAMVGGRDWSESQVNLALGVEGGGSGRQPGSSFKPIVAAT
;
A
#
# COMPACT_ATOMS: atom_id res chain seq x y z
N MET A 1 3.53 -43.67 -18.57
CA MET A 1 2.65 -42.56 -18.11
C MET A 1 2.28 -42.60 -16.62
N THR A 2 2.28 -43.76 -15.95
CA THR A 2 1.81 -43.94 -14.56
C THR A 2 2.80 -43.50 -13.46
N ARG A 3 4.11 -43.75 -13.61
CA ARG A 3 5.12 -43.45 -12.57
C ARG A 3 5.27 -41.96 -12.22
N ARG A 4 5.13 -41.05 -13.19
CA ARG A 4 5.29 -39.60 -12.96
C ARG A 4 4.04 -38.93 -12.35
N ARG A 5 2.83 -39.46 -12.63
CA ARG A 5 1.59 -39.07 -11.93
C ARG A 5 1.64 -39.49 -10.45
N ALA A 6 2.12 -40.71 -10.19
CA ALA A 6 2.38 -41.17 -8.83
C ALA A 6 3.38 -40.25 -8.12
N ALA A 7 4.49 -39.86 -8.77
CA ALA A 7 5.48 -38.95 -8.19
C ALA A 7 4.91 -37.56 -7.82
N ALA A 8 4.03 -36.98 -8.65
CA ALA A 8 3.39 -35.69 -8.37
C ALA A 8 2.41 -35.75 -7.19
N VAL A 9 1.62 -36.83 -7.12
CA VAL A 9 0.71 -37.10 -5.98
C VAL A 9 1.53 -37.37 -4.71
N LEU A 10 2.61 -38.13 -4.81
CA LEU A 10 3.54 -38.40 -3.70
C LEU A 10 4.23 -37.14 -3.21
N ALA A 11 4.61 -36.21 -4.10
CA ALA A 11 5.20 -34.93 -3.70
C ALA A 11 4.20 -34.05 -2.94
N GLY A 12 2.94 -34.00 -3.37
CA GLY A 12 1.86 -33.31 -2.65
C GLY A 12 1.57 -33.95 -1.29
N ALA A 13 1.51 -35.29 -1.24
CA ALA A 13 1.30 -36.03 0.00
C ALA A 13 2.48 -35.87 0.98
N ALA A 14 3.72 -35.91 0.49
CA ALA A 14 4.92 -35.70 1.29
C ALA A 14 4.99 -34.27 1.86
N LEU A 15 4.54 -33.27 1.11
CA LEU A 15 4.46 -31.89 1.60
C LEU A 15 3.46 -31.76 2.75
N VAL A 16 2.28 -32.37 2.61
CA VAL A 16 1.25 -32.39 3.66
C VAL A 16 1.75 -33.16 4.89
N ALA A 17 2.33 -34.35 4.70
CA ALA A 17 2.88 -35.15 5.79
C ALA A 17 4.00 -34.41 6.53
N GLY A 18 4.91 -33.78 5.79
CA GLY A 18 5.98 -32.96 6.35
C GLY A 18 5.44 -31.76 7.14
N ALA A 19 4.40 -31.10 6.64
CA ALA A 19 3.73 -30.04 7.39
C ALA A 19 3.09 -30.57 8.67
N CYS A 20 2.35 -31.68 8.63
CA CYS A 20 1.73 -32.28 9.83
C CYS A 20 2.75 -32.72 10.89
N SER A 21 3.97 -33.09 10.48
CA SER A 21 5.05 -33.45 11.42
C SER A 21 5.70 -32.26 12.13
N LEU A 22 5.44 -31.03 11.69
CA LEU A 22 5.99 -29.83 12.34
C LEU A 22 5.18 -29.48 13.59
N PRO A 23 5.86 -29.09 14.69
CA PRO A 23 5.16 -28.63 15.89
C PRO A 23 4.28 -27.41 15.59
N PRO A 24 3.25 -27.14 16.39
CA PRO A 24 2.51 -25.89 16.34
C PRO A 24 3.48 -24.69 16.37
N VAL A 25 3.21 -23.71 15.51
CA VAL A 25 4.00 -22.49 15.44
C VAL A 25 3.20 -21.39 16.11
N GLU A 26 3.79 -20.73 17.10
CA GLU A 26 3.17 -19.55 17.71
C GLU A 26 3.02 -18.44 16.68
N LEU A 27 1.80 -17.92 16.56
CA LEU A 27 1.47 -16.80 15.68
C LEU A 27 1.95 -15.44 16.25
N GLU A 28 2.55 -15.43 17.45
CA GLU A 28 2.88 -14.24 18.23
C GLU A 28 4.09 -13.45 17.72
N GLY A 29 4.75 -13.93 16.66
CA GLY A 29 5.81 -13.20 15.94
C GLY A 29 5.34 -12.23 14.85
N GLN A 30 4.03 -11.91 14.77
CA GLN A 30 3.53 -10.97 13.74
C GLN A 30 4.07 -9.56 13.99
N LYS A 31 5.08 -9.17 13.20
CA LYS A 31 5.42 -7.75 13.07
C LYS A 31 4.17 -7.01 12.57
N PRO A 32 3.76 -5.90 13.21
CA PRO A 32 2.63 -5.11 12.74
C PRO A 32 2.80 -4.77 11.26
N LEU A 33 1.69 -4.79 10.51
CA LEU A 33 1.71 -4.34 9.13
C LEU A 33 2.19 -2.88 9.10
N ALA A 34 3.11 -2.58 8.19
CA ALA A 34 3.52 -1.20 7.97
C ALA A 34 2.32 -0.44 7.38
N LEU A 35 1.86 0.60 8.06
CA LEU A 35 0.75 1.44 7.64
C LEU A 35 1.29 2.80 7.19
N ARG A 36 0.64 3.39 6.19
CA ARG A 36 0.95 4.76 5.75
C ARG A 36 0.43 5.78 6.77
N SER A 37 1.25 6.74 7.10
CA SER A 37 0.83 7.93 7.84
C SER A 37 0.31 9.00 6.88
N THR A 38 -0.60 9.85 7.34
CA THR A 38 -1.18 10.94 6.54
C THR A 38 -1.03 12.25 7.29
N ILE A 39 -0.56 13.29 6.59
CA ILE A 39 -0.53 14.67 7.09
C ILE A 39 -1.70 15.43 6.45
N THR A 40 -2.48 16.11 7.28
CA THR A 40 -3.62 16.94 6.88
C THR A 40 -3.46 18.35 7.40
N SER A 41 -4.00 19.33 6.66
CA SER A 41 -4.07 20.72 7.09
C SER A 41 -5.11 20.90 8.20
N ALA A 42 -5.22 22.12 8.74
CA ALA A 42 -6.17 22.45 9.79
C ALA A 42 -7.65 22.20 9.38
N ASN A 43 -7.96 22.30 8.07
CA ASN A 43 -9.30 22.04 7.52
C ASN A 43 -9.52 20.59 7.04
N GLY A 44 -8.54 19.71 7.23
CA GLY A 44 -8.61 18.29 6.86
C GLY A 44 -8.17 17.98 5.43
N SER A 45 -7.80 18.97 4.61
CA SER A 45 -7.22 18.71 3.29
C SER A 45 -5.89 17.95 3.43
N ARG A 46 -5.68 16.93 2.59
CA ARG A 46 -4.48 16.09 2.66
C ARG A 46 -3.27 16.82 2.11
N LEU A 47 -2.23 16.95 2.94
CA LEU A 47 -0.95 17.52 2.55
C LEU A 47 0.02 16.45 2.05
N ALA A 48 0.15 15.33 2.78
CA ALA A 48 1.12 14.30 2.43
C ALA A 48 0.69 12.89 2.88
N ARG A 49 1.34 11.89 2.28
CA ARG A 49 1.32 10.49 2.73
C ARG A 49 2.75 10.04 2.95
N LEU A 50 3.05 9.49 4.12
CA LEU A 50 4.38 9.01 4.49
C LEU A 50 4.31 7.50 4.66
N PHE A 51 5.10 6.76 3.91
CA PHE A 51 5.12 5.30 4.00
C PHE A 51 6.40 4.67 3.46
N LYS A 52 6.72 3.47 3.95
CA LYS A 52 7.59 2.51 3.24
C LYS A 52 6.78 1.53 2.39
N GLU A 53 5.60 1.15 2.88
CA GLU A 53 4.59 0.35 2.17
C GLU A 53 3.31 1.17 2.16
N ASN A 54 2.81 1.58 0.99
CA ASN A 54 1.55 2.32 0.94
C ASN A 54 0.42 1.35 1.28
N ARG A 55 0.05 1.32 2.56
CA ARG A 55 -1.04 0.49 3.09
C ARG A 55 -1.97 1.35 3.94
N GLY A 56 -3.25 1.30 3.62
CA GLY A 56 -4.32 1.74 4.50
C GLY A 56 -5.23 0.57 4.78
N LEU A 57 -5.62 0.37 6.03
CA LEU A 57 -6.56 -0.69 6.38
C LEU A 57 -7.95 -0.37 5.82
N THR A 58 -8.68 -1.43 5.47
CA THR A 58 -10.09 -1.39 5.10
C THR A 58 -10.79 -2.56 5.77
N SER A 59 -12.02 -2.33 6.26
CA SER A 59 -12.86 -3.46 6.68
C SER A 59 -13.32 -4.22 5.44
N ILE A 60 -13.45 -5.54 5.54
CA ILE A 60 -14.03 -6.37 4.48
C ILE A 60 -15.48 -5.97 4.16
N ASN A 61 -16.18 -5.33 5.09
CA ASN A 61 -17.54 -4.85 4.88
C ASN A 61 -17.60 -3.64 3.94
N ASP A 62 -16.52 -2.86 3.85
CA ASP A 62 -16.39 -1.73 2.92
C ASP A 62 -15.98 -2.20 1.52
N VAL A 63 -15.52 -3.44 1.38
CA VAL A 63 -15.08 -4.02 0.11
C VAL A 63 -16.30 -4.51 -0.67
N PRO A 64 -16.53 -4.03 -1.92
CA PRO A 64 -17.63 -4.50 -2.74
C PRO A 64 -17.59 -6.01 -2.93
N ARG A 65 -18.76 -6.65 -2.86
CA ARG A 65 -18.89 -8.11 -3.05
C ARG A 65 -18.24 -8.60 -4.36
N LEU A 66 -18.36 -7.81 -5.44
CA LEU A 66 -17.72 -8.09 -6.72
C LEU A 66 -16.19 -8.19 -6.65
N MET A 67 -15.55 -7.41 -5.76
CA MET A 67 -14.11 -7.49 -5.53
C MET A 67 -13.74 -8.77 -4.79
N ILE A 68 -14.49 -9.12 -3.75
CA ILE A 68 -14.32 -10.38 -3.02
C ILE A 68 -14.45 -11.56 -3.99
N ASP A 69 -15.55 -11.60 -4.75
CA ASP A 69 -15.82 -12.67 -5.70
C ASP A 69 -14.75 -12.77 -6.81
N ALA A 70 -14.21 -11.63 -7.28
CA ALA A 70 -13.12 -11.62 -8.24
C ALA A 70 -11.82 -12.23 -7.69
N VAL A 71 -11.45 -11.89 -6.44
CA VAL A 71 -10.29 -12.49 -5.76
C VAL A 71 -10.48 -13.99 -5.58
N LEU A 72 -11.66 -14.42 -5.10
CA LEU A 72 -11.97 -15.84 -4.94
C LEU A 72 -11.90 -16.58 -6.28
N ALA A 73 -12.48 -16.01 -7.35
CA ALA A 73 -12.46 -16.63 -8.68
C ALA A 73 -11.04 -16.76 -9.26
N ALA A 74 -10.17 -15.78 -8.99
CA ALA A 74 -8.81 -15.72 -9.51
C ALA A 74 -7.82 -16.59 -8.71
N GLU A 75 -7.91 -16.54 -7.39
CA GLU A 75 -6.91 -17.09 -6.47
C GLU A 75 -7.36 -18.39 -5.80
N ASP A 76 -8.59 -18.45 -5.31
CA ASP A 76 -9.06 -19.57 -4.47
C ASP A 76 -10.59 -19.72 -4.44
N ALA A 77 -11.13 -20.37 -5.47
CA ALA A 77 -12.59 -20.48 -5.66
C ALA A 77 -13.31 -21.31 -4.59
N ARG A 78 -12.56 -22.11 -3.82
CA ARG A 78 -13.10 -22.99 -2.76
C ARG A 78 -12.59 -22.58 -1.39
N PHE A 79 -12.16 -21.33 -1.24
CA PHE A 79 -11.63 -20.77 -0.01
C PHE A 79 -12.49 -21.11 1.23
N PHE A 80 -13.82 -21.01 1.12
CA PHE A 80 -14.75 -21.29 2.22
C PHE A 80 -15.00 -22.79 2.48
N SER A 81 -14.40 -23.70 1.71
CA SER A 81 -14.68 -25.14 1.74
C SER A 81 -13.48 -26.00 2.16
N HIS A 82 -12.36 -25.40 2.55
CA HIS A 82 -11.16 -26.11 3.00
C HIS A 82 -10.51 -25.40 4.19
N ASP A 83 -9.62 -26.04 4.93
CA ASP A 83 -8.99 -25.48 6.14
C ASP A 83 -7.50 -25.19 5.90
N GLY A 84 -7.21 -24.13 5.14
CA GLY A 84 -5.84 -23.66 4.88
C GLY A 84 -5.17 -24.22 3.64
N TYR A 85 -5.53 -25.42 3.17
CA TYR A 85 -4.99 -25.99 1.93
C TYR A 85 -6.04 -26.73 1.13
N ASP A 86 -5.89 -26.71 -0.19
CA ASP A 86 -6.82 -27.38 -1.09
C ASP A 86 -6.14 -28.54 -1.82
N VAL A 87 -6.36 -29.75 -1.32
CA VAL A 87 -5.84 -31.00 -1.90
C VAL A 87 -6.21 -31.15 -3.37
N ARG A 88 -7.46 -30.81 -3.77
CA ARG A 88 -7.81 -30.95 -5.21
C ARG A 88 -7.15 -29.87 -6.06
N SER A 89 -6.92 -28.67 -5.52
CA SER A 89 -6.14 -27.65 -6.24
C SER A 89 -4.67 -28.01 -6.37
N ILE A 90 -4.07 -28.61 -5.33
CA ILE A 90 -2.69 -29.12 -5.37
C ILE A 90 -2.56 -30.21 -6.45
N VAL A 91 -3.44 -31.21 -6.44
CA VAL A 91 -3.43 -32.31 -7.43
C VAL A 91 -3.69 -31.78 -8.84
N ARG A 92 -4.68 -30.90 -9.02
CA ARG A 92 -4.98 -30.27 -10.31
C ARG A 92 -3.79 -29.47 -10.84
N ALA A 93 -3.19 -28.60 -10.03
CA ALA A 93 -2.05 -27.80 -10.42
C ALA A 93 -0.86 -28.67 -10.84
N ALA A 94 -0.60 -29.75 -10.10
CA ALA A 94 0.44 -30.71 -10.45
C ALA A 94 0.18 -31.41 -11.79
N LEU A 95 -1.08 -31.78 -12.08
CA LEU A 95 -1.48 -32.37 -13.36
C LEU A 95 -1.41 -31.38 -14.53
N VAL A 96 -1.79 -30.12 -14.33
CA VAL A 96 -1.75 -29.07 -15.37
C VAL A 96 -0.31 -28.70 -15.69
N ASN A 97 0.51 -28.40 -14.68
CA ASN A 97 1.92 -28.05 -14.87
C ASN A 97 2.69 -29.21 -15.54
N TRP A 98 2.28 -30.45 -15.29
CA TRP A 98 2.81 -31.62 -15.99
C TRP A 98 2.50 -31.63 -17.50
N ARG A 99 1.30 -31.20 -17.92
CA ARG A 99 0.92 -31.16 -19.35
C ARG A 99 1.61 -30.02 -20.09
N THR A 100 1.83 -28.89 -19.42
CA THR A 100 2.37 -27.68 -20.05
C THR A 100 3.89 -27.60 -19.98
N GLY A 101 4.57 -28.41 -19.17
CA GLY A 101 6.01 -28.33 -18.95
C GLY A 101 6.45 -27.13 -18.10
N ASP A 102 5.60 -26.11 -17.99
CA ASP A 102 5.76 -24.90 -17.18
C ASP A 102 4.83 -24.85 -15.97
N VAL A 103 5.16 -23.99 -15.00
CA VAL A 103 4.30 -23.64 -13.86
C VAL A 103 3.14 -22.75 -14.34
N ALA A 104 2.13 -23.37 -14.96
CA ALA A 104 0.98 -22.68 -15.53
C ALA A 104 -0.04 -22.22 -14.47
N GLN A 105 -0.24 -23.00 -13.39
CA GLN A 105 -1.15 -22.67 -12.29
C GLN A 105 -0.49 -22.79 -10.91
N GLY A 106 -0.74 -21.79 -10.06
CA GLY A 106 -0.39 -21.82 -8.65
C GLY A 106 -1.44 -22.60 -7.85
N GLY A 107 -1.01 -23.62 -7.11
CA GLY A 107 -1.88 -24.41 -6.24
C GLY A 107 -2.02 -23.87 -4.81
N SER A 108 -1.60 -22.62 -4.55
CA SER A 108 -1.63 -22.06 -3.19
C SER A 108 -2.95 -21.37 -2.87
N THR A 109 -3.49 -21.62 -1.67
CA THR A 109 -4.74 -21.01 -1.16
C THR A 109 -4.52 -19.57 -0.72
N ILE A 110 -5.61 -18.81 -0.53
CA ILE A 110 -5.54 -17.45 0.01
C ILE A 110 -4.84 -17.43 1.38
N THR A 111 -5.13 -18.40 2.25
CA THR A 111 -4.51 -18.52 3.57
C THR A 111 -3.00 -18.74 3.48
N GLN A 112 -2.54 -19.62 2.58
CA GLN A 112 -1.12 -19.83 2.33
C GLN A 112 -0.45 -18.58 1.78
N GLN A 113 -1.12 -17.85 0.89
CA GLN A 113 -0.59 -16.60 0.37
C GLN A 113 -0.50 -15.51 1.45
N TYR A 114 -1.51 -15.39 2.33
CA TYR A 114 -1.46 -14.51 3.49
C TYR A 114 -0.27 -14.84 4.41
N VAL A 115 -0.09 -16.13 4.72
CA VAL A 115 1.05 -16.61 5.50
C VAL A 115 2.38 -16.25 4.86
N LYS A 116 2.53 -16.54 3.56
CA LYS A 116 3.75 -16.22 2.80
C LYS A 116 4.07 -14.73 2.89
N ASN A 117 3.08 -13.87 2.63
CA ASN A 117 3.27 -12.42 2.58
C ASN A 117 3.56 -11.80 3.96
N THR A 118 3.09 -12.45 5.04
CA THR A 118 3.21 -11.93 6.41
C THR A 118 4.48 -12.43 7.10
N PHE A 119 4.78 -13.72 7.00
CA PHE A 119 5.80 -14.39 7.83
C PHE A 119 7.08 -14.77 7.07
N PHE A 120 7.05 -14.90 5.75
CA PHE A 120 8.17 -15.39 4.95
C PHE A 120 8.63 -14.35 3.94
N ARG A 121 9.34 -13.32 4.43
CA ARG A 121 9.86 -12.21 3.61
C ARG A 121 11.20 -12.49 2.93
N GLU A 122 11.91 -13.55 3.32
CA GLU A 122 13.21 -13.90 2.74
C GLU A 122 13.07 -14.71 1.43
N PRO A 123 13.92 -14.45 0.42
CA PRO A 123 13.95 -15.23 -0.81
C PRO A 123 14.45 -16.67 -0.56
N GLY A 124 13.83 -17.66 -1.22
CA GLY A 124 14.26 -19.07 -1.14
C GLY A 124 13.10 -20.08 -1.09
N GLN A 125 12.71 -20.64 -2.23
CA GLN A 125 11.62 -21.63 -2.30
C GLN A 125 12.10 -23.05 -1.95
N THR A 126 12.50 -23.28 -0.69
CA THR A 126 12.85 -24.63 -0.24
C THR A 126 11.59 -25.41 0.15
N PHE A 127 11.64 -26.74 -0.04
CA PHE A 127 10.55 -27.63 0.37
C PHE A 127 10.23 -27.50 1.86
N ALA A 128 11.28 -27.38 2.70
CA ALA A 128 11.13 -27.16 4.14
C ALA A 128 10.38 -25.85 4.46
N ARG A 129 10.67 -24.75 3.74
CA ARG A 129 9.90 -23.51 3.89
C ARG A 129 8.45 -23.70 3.50
N LYS A 130 8.18 -24.41 2.40
CA LYS A 130 6.81 -24.65 1.94
C LYS A 130 6.00 -25.50 2.92
N ALA A 131 6.62 -26.47 3.58
CA ALA A 131 5.99 -27.23 4.66
C ALA A 131 5.65 -26.34 5.88
N ARG A 132 6.55 -25.41 6.25
CA ARG A 132 6.27 -24.42 7.32
C ARG A 132 5.15 -23.45 6.94
N GLU A 133 5.12 -22.94 5.71
CA GLU A 133 4.02 -22.12 5.20
C GLU A 133 2.67 -22.86 5.32
N LEU A 134 2.65 -24.13 4.95
CA LEU A 134 1.45 -24.96 5.04
C LEU A 134 1.01 -25.19 6.49
N ARG A 135 1.95 -25.53 7.39
CA ARG A 135 1.66 -25.70 8.83
C ARG A 135 1.07 -24.43 9.45
N LEU A 136 1.65 -23.27 9.12
CA LEU A 136 1.19 -21.97 9.63
C LEU A 136 -0.16 -21.59 9.04
N ALA A 137 -0.47 -21.96 7.79
CA ALA A 137 -1.77 -21.74 7.19
C ALA A 137 -2.87 -22.49 7.96
N VAL A 138 -2.62 -23.73 8.40
CA VAL A 138 -3.54 -24.49 9.25
C VAL A 138 -3.76 -23.79 10.59
N GLU A 139 -2.69 -23.31 11.24
CA GLU A 139 -2.81 -22.57 12.52
C GLU A 139 -3.60 -21.26 12.38
N VAL A 140 -3.40 -20.54 11.26
CA VAL A 140 -4.18 -19.34 10.96
C VAL A 140 -5.68 -19.66 10.83
N GLU A 141 -6.03 -20.80 10.24
CA GLU A 141 -7.43 -21.23 10.05
C GLU A 141 -8.09 -21.73 11.33
N HIS A 142 -7.31 -22.25 12.28
CA HIS A 142 -7.81 -22.56 13.61
C HIS A 142 -8.05 -21.31 14.47
N ARG A 143 -7.24 -20.26 14.27
CA ARG A 143 -7.33 -19.02 15.08
C ARG A 143 -8.31 -17.99 14.55
N TYR A 144 -8.46 -17.88 13.23
CA TYR A 144 -9.25 -16.83 12.59
C TYR A 144 -10.32 -17.44 11.69
N SER A 145 -11.49 -16.81 11.67
CA SER A 145 -12.54 -17.16 10.72
C SER A 145 -12.11 -16.87 9.28
N LYS A 146 -12.76 -17.55 8.32
CA LYS A 146 -12.55 -17.30 6.88
C LYS A 146 -12.69 -15.84 6.48
N ARG A 147 -13.64 -15.12 7.07
CA ARG A 147 -13.85 -13.70 6.80
C ARG A 147 -12.67 -12.86 7.28
N GLU A 148 -12.17 -13.13 8.48
CA GLU A 148 -11.00 -12.43 9.03
C GLU A 148 -9.73 -12.73 8.23
N ILE A 149 -9.53 -13.97 7.80
CA ILE A 149 -8.39 -14.34 6.95
C ILE A 149 -8.45 -13.60 5.61
N LEU A 150 -9.63 -13.53 5.00
CA LEU A 150 -9.81 -12.81 3.75
C LEU A 150 -9.58 -11.30 3.92
N GLU A 151 -10.07 -10.70 5.01
CA GLU A 151 -9.80 -9.29 5.33
C GLU A 151 -8.30 -9.03 5.51
N ARG A 152 -7.62 -9.87 6.28
CA ARG A 152 -6.16 -9.78 6.51
C ARG A 152 -5.39 -9.95 5.20
N TYR A 153 -5.80 -10.89 4.36
CA TYR A 153 -5.21 -11.09 3.03
C TYR A 153 -5.37 -9.85 2.15
N LEU A 154 -6.59 -9.32 2.03
CA LEU A 154 -6.90 -8.13 1.24
C LEU A 154 -6.16 -6.88 1.73
N ASN A 155 -5.80 -6.80 3.01
CA ASN A 155 -4.99 -5.71 3.56
C ASN A 155 -3.47 -5.94 3.45
N THR A 156 -3.03 -7.16 3.12
CA THR A 156 -1.60 -7.53 3.10
C THR A 156 -1.04 -7.67 1.69
N VAL A 157 -1.83 -8.20 0.75
CA VAL A 157 -1.38 -8.54 -0.61
C VAL A 157 -0.84 -7.34 -1.38
N TYR A 158 0.24 -7.54 -2.14
CA TYR A 158 0.89 -6.51 -2.93
C TYR A 158 0.30 -6.44 -4.35
N PHE A 159 -0.03 -5.23 -4.80
CA PHE A 159 -0.64 -4.99 -6.12
C PHE A 159 0.31 -4.29 -7.12
N GLY A 160 1.56 -3.98 -6.75
CA GLY A 160 2.46 -3.17 -7.59
C GLY A 160 2.53 -1.71 -7.13
N ASP A 161 3.50 -0.95 -7.62
CA ASP A 161 3.72 0.48 -7.33
C ASP A 161 3.69 0.88 -5.83
N GLY A 162 4.23 0.01 -4.98
CA GLY A 162 4.21 0.23 -3.54
C GLY A 162 2.82 0.11 -2.89
N ALA A 163 1.77 -0.26 -3.64
CA ALA A 163 0.41 -0.44 -3.13
C ALA A 163 0.26 -1.81 -2.44
N TYR A 164 0.19 -1.77 -1.11
CA TYR A 164 -0.08 -2.94 -0.28
C TYR A 164 -1.51 -2.87 0.26
N GLY A 165 -2.28 -3.90 -0.06
CA GLY A 165 -3.68 -4.01 0.27
C GLY A 165 -4.61 -3.29 -0.69
N ILE A 166 -5.88 -3.72 -0.69
CA ILE A 166 -6.86 -3.35 -1.71
C ILE A 166 -7.21 -1.86 -1.68
N ARG A 167 -7.15 -1.21 -0.50
CA ARG A 167 -7.37 0.24 -0.37
C ARG A 167 -6.32 1.06 -1.08
N ALA A 168 -5.05 0.73 -0.87
CA ALA A 168 -3.98 1.39 -1.58
C ALA A 168 -4.09 1.12 -3.08
N ALA A 169 -4.41 -0.12 -3.49
CA ALA A 169 -4.57 -0.48 -4.89
C ALA A 169 -5.68 0.31 -5.59
N ALA A 170 -6.87 0.44 -4.99
CA ALA A 170 -7.97 1.22 -5.58
C ALA A 170 -7.58 2.69 -5.79
N GLU A 171 -6.90 3.29 -4.81
CA GLU A 171 -6.42 4.67 -4.90
C GLU A 171 -5.30 4.83 -5.95
N THR A 172 -4.36 3.88 -6.01
CA THR A 172 -3.22 3.91 -6.94
C THR A 172 -3.64 3.69 -8.39
N PHE A 173 -4.56 2.76 -8.66
CA PHE A 173 -4.95 2.40 -10.02
C PHE A 173 -6.09 3.27 -10.56
N PHE A 174 -7.01 3.71 -9.70
CA PHE A 174 -8.25 4.37 -10.15
C PHE A 174 -8.51 5.73 -9.49
N GLY A 175 -7.66 6.18 -8.56
CA GLY A 175 -7.80 7.49 -7.92
C GLY A 175 -9.01 7.63 -6.99
N HIS A 176 -9.65 6.52 -6.60
CA HIS A 176 -10.85 6.52 -5.77
C HIS A 176 -10.82 5.42 -4.70
N GLY A 177 -11.75 5.47 -3.74
CA GLY A 177 -11.85 4.48 -2.67
C GLY A 177 -12.32 3.09 -3.13
N VAL A 178 -12.17 2.10 -2.25
CA VAL A 178 -12.47 0.68 -2.50
C VAL A 178 -13.95 0.46 -2.80
N GLU A 179 -14.81 1.22 -2.13
CA GLU A 179 -16.27 1.17 -2.23
C GLU A 179 -16.78 1.46 -3.66
N ARG A 180 -15.97 2.14 -4.48
CA ARG A 180 -16.31 2.52 -5.86
C ARG A 180 -15.81 1.51 -6.91
N LEU A 181 -15.24 0.38 -6.50
CA LEU A 181 -14.74 -0.63 -7.43
C LEU A 181 -15.89 -1.26 -8.23
N SER A 182 -15.80 -1.10 -9.55
CA SER A 182 -16.69 -1.75 -10.52
C SER A 182 -16.26 -3.20 -10.81
N LEU A 183 -17.11 -3.98 -11.48
CA LEU A 183 -16.77 -5.34 -11.93
C LEU A 183 -15.46 -5.40 -12.73
N THR A 184 -15.24 -4.44 -13.65
CA THR A 184 -14.02 -4.40 -14.47
C THR A 184 -12.80 -4.05 -13.63
N ASN A 185 -12.93 -3.11 -12.69
CA ASN A 185 -11.86 -2.70 -11.79
C ASN A 185 -11.49 -3.85 -10.83
N SER A 186 -12.51 -4.55 -10.31
CA SER A 186 -12.34 -5.70 -9.43
C SER A 186 -11.61 -6.86 -10.11
N ALA A 187 -12.03 -7.21 -11.33
CA ALA A 187 -11.38 -8.26 -12.10
C ALA A 187 -9.94 -7.88 -12.50
N LEU A 188 -9.68 -6.60 -12.78
CA LEU A 188 -8.33 -6.11 -13.06
C LEU A 188 -7.42 -6.22 -11.82
N LEU A 189 -7.86 -5.73 -10.66
CA LEU A 189 -7.06 -5.83 -9.44
C LEU A 189 -6.81 -7.30 -9.04
N ALA A 190 -7.82 -8.17 -9.16
CA ALA A 190 -7.64 -9.60 -8.93
C ALA A 190 -6.67 -10.25 -9.95
N ALA A 191 -6.65 -9.79 -11.20
CA ALA A 191 -5.70 -10.24 -12.22
C ALA A 191 -4.24 -9.90 -11.88
N VAL A 192 -4.02 -8.70 -11.32
CA VAL A 192 -2.69 -8.17 -10.96
C VAL A 192 -2.02 -8.97 -9.83
N ILE A 193 -2.79 -9.48 -8.86
CA ILE A 193 -2.28 -10.23 -7.69
C ILE A 193 -1.30 -11.34 -8.06
N LYS A 194 -1.59 -12.10 -9.13
CA LYS A 194 -0.76 -13.26 -9.54
C LYS A 194 0.69 -12.87 -9.81
N SER A 195 0.90 -11.75 -10.49
CA SER A 195 2.23 -11.23 -10.83
C SER A 195 2.12 -9.73 -11.08
N PRO A 196 2.26 -8.89 -10.03
CA PRO A 196 1.97 -7.46 -10.13
C PRO A 196 2.75 -6.76 -11.24
N ALA A 197 4.05 -7.03 -11.36
CA ALA A 197 4.89 -6.42 -12.40
C ALA A 197 4.52 -6.87 -13.82
N SER A 198 4.18 -8.16 -14.02
CA SER A 198 3.87 -8.70 -15.35
C SER A 198 2.49 -8.28 -15.85
N TYR A 199 1.57 -7.98 -14.93
CA TYR A 199 0.19 -7.62 -15.25
C TYR A 199 -0.13 -6.17 -14.93
N ASP A 200 0.89 -5.31 -14.73
CA ASP A 200 0.67 -3.88 -14.62
C ASP A 200 0.01 -3.37 -15.93
N PRO A 201 -1.20 -2.80 -15.86
CA PRO A 201 -1.93 -2.35 -17.06
C PRO A 201 -1.31 -1.11 -17.73
N ARG A 202 -0.38 -0.41 -17.09
CA ARG A 202 0.33 0.75 -17.65
C ARG A 202 1.49 0.30 -18.52
N ASP A 203 2.28 -0.64 -18.01
CA ASP A 203 3.45 -1.18 -18.71
C ASP A 203 3.07 -2.29 -19.69
N HIS A 204 2.10 -3.14 -19.31
CA HIS A 204 1.72 -4.35 -20.03
C HIS A 204 0.20 -4.43 -20.29
N PRO A 205 -0.43 -3.43 -20.96
CA PRO A 205 -1.88 -3.33 -21.10
C PRO A 205 -2.53 -4.55 -21.76
N ARG A 206 -1.85 -5.20 -22.73
CA ARG A 206 -2.36 -6.41 -23.38
C ARG A 206 -2.44 -7.59 -22.42
N LEU A 207 -1.35 -7.90 -21.71
CA LEU A 207 -1.29 -8.99 -20.73
C LEU A 207 -2.26 -8.75 -19.57
N ALA A 208 -2.34 -7.51 -19.07
CA ALA A 208 -3.28 -7.14 -18.03
C ALA A 208 -4.74 -7.34 -18.47
N ARG A 209 -5.07 -6.97 -19.72
CA ARG A 209 -6.40 -7.17 -20.29
C ARG A 209 -6.75 -8.65 -20.40
N GLU A 210 -5.88 -9.46 -21.00
CA GLU A 210 -6.09 -10.90 -21.15
C GLU A 210 -6.29 -11.58 -19.78
N ARG A 211 -5.48 -11.20 -18.78
CA ARG A 211 -5.61 -11.74 -17.43
C ARG A 211 -6.89 -11.30 -16.74
N ARG A 212 -7.30 -10.05 -16.89
CA ARG A 212 -8.59 -9.53 -16.39
C ARG A 212 -9.78 -10.24 -17.06
N ASP A 213 -9.70 -10.50 -18.36
CA ASP A 213 -10.75 -11.20 -19.11
C ASP A 213 -10.85 -12.67 -18.70
N TYR A 214 -9.72 -13.31 -18.39
CA TYR A 214 -9.69 -14.63 -17.74
C TYR A 214 -10.41 -14.61 -16.38
N VAL A 215 -10.14 -13.63 -15.53
CA VAL A 215 -10.82 -13.51 -14.22
C VAL A 215 -12.33 -13.35 -14.40
N LEU A 216 -12.77 -12.49 -15.33
CA LEU A 216 -14.20 -12.32 -15.65
C LEU A 216 -14.87 -13.62 -16.11
N GLY A 217 -14.18 -14.40 -16.97
CA GLY A 217 -14.66 -15.72 -17.38
C GLY A 217 -14.78 -16.68 -16.20
N ARG A 218 -13.78 -16.72 -15.32
CA ARG A 218 -13.80 -17.53 -14.09
C ARG A 218 -14.94 -17.15 -13.15
N MET A 219 -15.24 -15.86 -13.01
CA MET A 219 -16.38 -15.39 -12.21
C MET A 219 -17.72 -15.86 -12.81
N ALA A 220 -17.83 -15.95 -14.14
CA ALA A 220 -19.02 -16.50 -14.80
C ALA A 220 -19.12 -18.03 -14.61
N ASP A 221 -18.03 -18.77 -14.78
CA ASP A 221 -17.99 -20.23 -14.54
C ASP A 221 -18.44 -20.60 -13.12
N LEU A 222 -18.11 -19.75 -12.15
CA LEU A 222 -18.46 -19.91 -10.73
C LEU A 222 -19.81 -19.29 -10.36
N SER A 223 -20.56 -18.78 -11.34
CA SER A 223 -21.87 -18.13 -11.16
C SER A 223 -21.86 -16.90 -10.23
N PHE A 224 -20.70 -16.26 -10.01
CA PHE A 224 -20.62 -14.99 -9.28
C PHE A 224 -21.18 -13.82 -10.11
N VAL A 225 -21.14 -13.94 -11.43
CA VAL A 225 -21.80 -13.04 -12.38
C VAL A 225 -22.42 -13.87 -13.51
N SER A 226 -23.49 -13.37 -14.14
CA SER A 226 -24.02 -13.99 -15.36
C SER A 226 -22.99 -13.94 -16.49
N THR A 227 -23.00 -14.96 -17.36
CA THR A 227 -22.19 -15.04 -18.60
C THR A 227 -22.29 -13.76 -19.44
N ASP A 228 -23.49 -13.24 -19.64
CA ASP A 228 -23.71 -12.01 -20.42
C ASP A 228 -23.05 -10.77 -19.80
N ARG A 229 -23.14 -10.63 -18.47
CA ARG A 229 -22.49 -9.52 -17.75
C ARG A 229 -20.97 -9.62 -17.83
N ALA A 230 -20.40 -10.81 -17.71
CA ALA A 230 -18.96 -11.04 -17.88
C ALA A 230 -18.52 -10.71 -19.32
N ALA A 231 -19.25 -11.21 -20.33
CA ALA A 231 -18.96 -10.94 -21.73
C ALA A 231 -19.04 -9.44 -22.08
N ARG A 232 -20.01 -8.70 -21.52
CA ARG A 232 -20.07 -7.24 -21.65
C ARG A 232 -18.88 -6.55 -20.97
N ALA A 233 -18.44 -7.03 -19.81
CA ALA A 233 -17.29 -6.46 -19.10
C ALA A 233 -15.96 -6.71 -19.82
N GLN A 234 -15.76 -7.87 -20.46
CA GLN A 234 -14.57 -8.20 -21.26
C GLN A 234 -14.40 -7.29 -22.49
N ARG A 235 -15.53 -6.86 -23.09
CA ARG A 235 -15.51 -5.91 -24.21
C ARG A 235 -15.09 -4.50 -23.79
N ARG A 236 -15.19 -4.15 -22.50
CA ARG A 236 -14.77 -2.83 -22.03
C ARG A 236 -13.25 -2.71 -22.04
N PRO A 237 -12.69 -1.58 -22.52
CA PRO A 237 -11.26 -1.32 -22.39
C PRO A 237 -10.86 -1.30 -20.89
N LEU A 238 -9.56 -1.41 -20.60
CA LEU A 238 -9.06 -1.24 -19.23
C LEU A 238 -9.35 0.16 -18.67
N GLY A 239 -9.57 1.13 -19.56
CA GLY A 239 -9.63 2.55 -19.21
C GLY A 239 -8.22 3.16 -19.14
N ALA A 240 -8.15 4.49 -19.00
CA ALA A 240 -6.91 5.15 -18.64
C ALA A 240 -6.63 4.85 -17.16
N ILE A 241 -5.69 3.93 -16.91
CA ILE A 241 -5.16 3.74 -15.57
C ILE A 241 -4.17 4.87 -15.35
N ALA A 242 -4.52 5.79 -14.44
CA ALA A 242 -3.65 6.91 -14.12
C ALA A 242 -2.27 6.38 -13.73
N GLN A 243 -1.20 7.03 -14.19
CA GLN A 243 0.12 6.80 -13.60
C GLN A 243 -0.02 6.90 -12.08
N PRO A 244 0.63 6.00 -11.31
CA PRO A 244 0.57 6.11 -9.86
C PRO A 244 0.94 7.56 -9.56
N PRO A 245 0.10 8.32 -8.83
CA PRO A 245 0.41 9.70 -8.59
C PRO A 245 1.83 9.71 -7.98
N PRO A 246 2.78 10.54 -8.47
CA PRO A 246 3.86 10.92 -7.59
C PRO A 246 3.13 11.33 -6.32
N TRP A 247 3.48 10.75 -5.17
CA TRP A 247 2.71 10.99 -3.96
C TRP A 247 2.92 12.46 -3.58
N ILE A 248 2.15 13.34 -4.22
CA ILE A 248 2.44 14.77 -4.32
C ILE A 248 2.24 15.29 -2.91
N THR A 249 3.36 15.62 -2.31
CA THR A 249 3.39 16.40 -1.09
C THR A 249 2.96 17.81 -1.46
N GLN A 250 1.79 18.22 -0.99
CA GLN A 250 1.38 19.61 -1.02
C GLN A 250 2.12 20.37 0.07
N GLN A 251 2.58 21.58 -0.24
CA GLN A 251 3.29 22.45 0.69
C GLN A 251 4.54 21.77 1.29
N PRO A 252 5.50 21.34 0.45
CA PRO A 252 6.59 20.45 0.86
C PRO A 252 7.50 21.04 1.94
N TYR A 253 7.81 22.35 1.92
CA TYR A 253 8.58 23.00 2.98
C TYR A 253 7.90 22.85 4.36
N PHE A 254 6.58 23.06 4.42
CA PHE A 254 5.81 22.90 5.66
C PHE A 254 5.74 21.43 6.08
N VAL A 255 5.53 20.52 5.13
CA VAL A 255 5.50 19.07 5.42
C VAL A 255 6.84 18.58 5.95
N GLU A 256 7.97 19.04 5.42
CA GLU A 256 9.29 18.70 5.95
C GLU A 256 9.53 19.28 7.34
N ALA A 257 9.04 20.49 7.63
CA ALA A 257 9.08 21.06 8.98
C ALA A 257 8.31 20.15 9.97
N VAL A 258 7.09 19.73 9.62
CA VAL A 258 6.29 18.79 10.42
C VAL A 258 7.02 17.45 10.61
N LYS A 259 7.62 16.91 9.55
CA LYS A 259 8.38 15.64 9.64
C LYS A 259 9.55 15.77 10.60
N ARG A 260 10.30 16.87 10.56
CA ARG A 260 11.44 17.10 11.46
C ARG A 260 10.99 17.19 12.91
N GLU A 261 9.93 17.94 13.18
CA GLU A 261 9.35 18.05 14.52
C GLU A 261 8.95 16.66 15.05
N LEU A 262 8.25 15.86 14.25
CA LEU A 262 7.82 14.53 14.65
C LEU A 262 8.99 13.54 14.84
N LEU A 263 10.05 13.64 14.03
CA LEU A 263 11.23 12.81 14.20
C LEU A 263 11.98 13.12 15.50
N GLU A 264 11.78 14.31 16.08
CA GLU A 264 12.31 14.68 17.38
C GLU A 264 11.33 14.46 18.55
N ASP A 265 10.07 14.13 18.28
CA ASP A 265 9.05 13.98 19.31
C ASP A 265 9.19 12.65 20.10
N PRO A 266 9.51 12.69 21.40
CA PRO A 266 9.68 11.49 22.22
C PRO A 266 8.38 10.67 22.37
N ARG A 267 7.20 11.26 22.09
CA ARG A 267 5.93 10.52 22.08
C ARG A 267 5.87 9.45 20.99
N LEU A 268 6.69 9.56 19.95
CA LEU A 268 6.75 8.58 18.85
C LEU A 268 7.75 7.44 19.10
N GLY A 269 8.58 7.53 20.14
CA GLY A 269 9.58 6.51 20.49
C GLY A 269 10.75 7.07 21.29
N ALA A 270 11.40 6.21 22.08
CA ALA A 270 12.54 6.60 22.91
C ALA A 270 13.82 6.77 22.07
N THR A 271 13.92 6.10 20.93
CA THR A 271 15.07 6.18 20.02
C THR A 271 14.72 6.82 18.68
N PRO A 272 15.69 7.41 17.95
CA PRO A 272 15.47 7.91 16.59
C PRO A 272 14.86 6.87 15.64
N LEU A 273 15.29 5.60 15.75
CA LEU A 273 14.79 4.51 14.91
C LEU A 273 13.32 4.17 15.21
N GLU A 274 12.89 4.26 16.46
CA GLU A 274 11.49 4.07 16.84
C GLU A 274 10.62 5.20 16.32
N ARG A 275 11.06 6.45 16.46
CA ARG A 275 10.37 7.65 15.94
C ARG A 275 10.22 7.58 14.41
N GLU A 276 11.29 7.20 13.69
CA GLU A 276 11.23 6.95 12.24
C GLU A 276 10.22 5.83 11.91
N ARG A 277 10.25 4.72 12.64
CA ARG A 277 9.32 3.60 12.42
C ARG A 277 7.88 4.02 12.64
N ALA A 278 7.58 4.77 13.71
CA ALA A 278 6.25 5.30 13.98
C ALA A 278 5.78 6.21 12.84
N LEU A 279 6.64 7.13 12.38
CA LEU A 279 6.29 8.06 11.31
C LEU A 279 6.02 7.35 9.96
N TRP A 280 6.86 6.40 9.56
CA TRP A 280 6.82 5.80 8.22
C TRP A 280 6.07 4.46 8.12
N LYS A 281 5.78 3.82 9.26
CA LYS A 281 5.13 2.50 9.32
C LYS A 281 4.01 2.42 10.36
N GLY A 282 3.83 3.44 11.21
CA GLY A 282 2.88 3.41 12.32
C GLY A 282 1.44 3.76 11.96
N GLY A 283 1.19 4.32 10.78
CA GLY A 283 -0.18 4.65 10.36
C GLY A 283 -0.75 5.89 11.05
N LEU A 284 0.07 6.89 11.33
CA LEU A 284 -0.33 8.09 12.06
C LEU A 284 -1.30 8.96 11.24
N HIS A 285 -2.28 9.53 11.92
CA HIS A 285 -3.11 10.61 11.40
C HIS A 285 -2.65 11.93 12.00
N ILE A 286 -1.85 12.69 11.23
CA ILE A 286 -1.22 13.93 11.66
C ILE A 286 -2.09 15.09 11.18
N ARG A 287 -2.70 15.81 12.12
CA ARG A 287 -3.40 17.06 11.85
C ARG A 287 -2.45 18.22 12.15
N SER A 288 -2.12 19.01 11.12
CA SER A 288 -1.27 20.17 11.27
C SER A 288 -2.06 21.46 11.48
N THR A 289 -1.33 22.53 11.73
CA THR A 289 -1.84 23.89 11.96
C THR A 289 -2.00 24.71 10.67
N LEU A 290 -1.52 24.19 9.53
CA LEU A 290 -1.53 24.91 8.26
C LEU A 290 -2.96 25.23 7.83
N GLN A 291 -3.24 26.51 7.57
CA GLN A 291 -4.50 26.99 7.06
C GLN A 291 -4.36 27.23 5.55
N PRO A 292 -5.04 26.46 4.69
CA PRO A 292 -4.83 26.53 3.23
C PRO A 292 -5.01 27.93 2.63
N GLU A 293 -5.99 28.70 3.11
CA GLU A 293 -6.23 30.07 2.62
C GLU A 293 -5.08 31.02 2.99
N LEU A 294 -4.56 30.94 4.21
CA LEU A 294 -3.41 31.75 4.63
C LEU A 294 -2.13 31.30 3.94
N GLN A 295 -1.96 30.00 3.72
CA GLN A 295 -0.85 29.45 2.96
C GLN A 295 -0.85 30.00 1.53
N LYS A 296 -2.01 29.99 0.87
CA LYS A 296 -2.15 30.55 -0.48
C LYS A 296 -1.86 32.04 -0.50
N ALA A 297 -2.36 32.81 0.46
CA ALA A 297 -2.07 34.24 0.58
C ALA A 297 -0.56 34.51 0.76
N ALA A 298 0.12 33.70 1.59
CA ALA A 298 1.56 33.78 1.77
C ALA A 298 2.32 33.49 0.46
N GLN A 299 1.95 32.43 -0.26
CA GLN A 299 2.57 32.09 -1.54
C GLN A 299 2.41 33.21 -2.57
N VAL A 300 1.19 33.73 -2.73
CA VAL A 300 0.92 34.86 -3.64
C VAL A 300 1.76 36.08 -3.25
N ALA A 301 1.82 36.42 -1.97
CA ALA A 301 2.60 37.55 -1.49
C ALA A 301 4.11 37.38 -1.74
N THR A 302 4.64 36.14 -1.70
CA THR A 302 6.05 35.89 -1.98
C THR A 302 6.36 35.83 -3.47
N GLU A 303 5.46 35.27 -4.28
CA GLU A 303 5.62 35.12 -5.72
C GLU A 303 5.48 36.44 -6.47
N SER A 304 4.72 37.41 -5.93
CA SER A 304 4.44 38.68 -6.62
C SER A 304 5.48 39.79 -6.37
N VAL A 305 6.47 39.58 -5.49
CA VAL A 305 7.36 40.66 -5.03
C VAL A 305 8.73 40.62 -5.69
N LEU A 306 9.29 39.43 -5.92
CA LEU A 306 10.64 39.22 -6.44
C LEU A 306 10.58 38.27 -7.65
N THR A 307 10.21 38.83 -8.80
CA THR A 307 9.86 38.08 -10.02
C THR A 307 10.95 38.04 -11.08
N GLU A 308 12.02 38.83 -10.92
CA GLU A 308 13.04 38.97 -11.96
C GLU A 308 14.13 37.88 -11.85
N PRO A 309 14.70 37.43 -12.99
CA PRO A 309 15.86 36.56 -12.97
C PRO A 309 17.02 37.17 -12.17
N GLY A 310 17.51 36.43 -11.17
CA GLY A 310 18.60 36.88 -10.29
C GLY A 310 18.12 37.55 -8.99
N ASP A 311 16.83 37.77 -8.80
CA ASP A 311 16.28 38.23 -7.53
C ASP A 311 16.64 37.25 -6.38
N PRO A 312 16.81 37.75 -5.14
CA PRO A 312 17.12 36.90 -3.99
C PRO A 312 15.91 36.04 -3.57
N GLU A 313 16.19 34.89 -2.97
CA GLU A 313 15.16 34.03 -2.36
C GLU A 313 14.35 34.75 -1.29
N ILE A 314 13.09 34.32 -1.12
CA ILE A 314 12.15 34.88 -0.15
C ILE A 314 11.60 33.77 0.75
N ALA A 315 11.41 34.09 2.03
CA ALA A 315 10.82 33.20 3.01
C ALA A 315 9.80 33.95 3.87
N LEU A 316 8.76 33.24 4.30
CA LEU A 316 7.66 33.81 5.09
C LEU A 316 7.16 32.78 6.09
N ILE A 317 6.98 33.19 7.35
CA ILE A 317 6.23 32.42 8.36
C ILE A 317 5.11 33.30 8.89
N ALA A 318 3.89 32.78 8.92
CA ALA A 318 2.77 33.38 9.63
C ALA A 318 2.45 32.56 10.87
N ILE A 319 2.42 33.23 12.02
CA ILE A 319 2.23 32.61 13.33
C ILE A 319 0.95 33.17 13.97
N ARG A 320 0.18 32.32 14.65
CA ARG A 320 -0.92 32.76 15.51
C ARG A 320 -0.36 33.27 16.85
N PRO A 321 -0.50 34.57 17.19
CA PRO A 321 0.15 35.13 18.38
C PRO A 321 -0.31 34.50 19.71
N SER A 322 -1.55 34.00 19.78
CA SER A 322 -2.13 33.48 21.02
C SER A 322 -1.53 32.14 21.48
N ASN A 323 -0.94 31.36 20.57
CA ASN A 323 -0.47 30.00 20.88
C ASN A 323 0.79 29.57 20.12
N GLY A 324 1.35 30.43 19.26
CA GLY A 324 2.58 30.13 18.53
C GLY A 324 2.40 29.18 17.34
N GLU A 325 1.18 28.81 16.96
CA GLU A 325 0.95 27.92 15.82
C GLU A 325 1.44 28.55 14.51
N ILE A 326 2.24 27.82 13.73
CA ILE A 326 2.58 28.20 12.36
C ILE A 326 1.39 27.87 11.46
N VAL A 327 0.73 28.88 10.92
CA VAL A 327 -0.49 28.72 10.10
C VAL A 327 -0.23 28.81 8.60
N ALA A 328 0.92 29.36 8.20
CA ALA A 328 1.44 29.36 6.84
C ALA A 328 2.97 29.47 6.85
N MET A 329 3.62 28.85 5.87
CA MET A 329 5.08 28.81 5.71
C MET A 329 5.48 28.75 4.23
N VAL A 330 6.34 29.67 3.80
CA VAL A 330 7.05 29.64 2.53
C VAL A 330 8.53 29.53 2.84
N GLY A 331 9.15 28.40 2.47
CA GLY A 331 10.56 28.11 2.74
C GLY A 331 11.53 28.49 1.63
N GLY A 332 11.02 28.73 0.43
CA GLY A 332 11.75 29.06 -0.80
C GLY A 332 10.80 29.04 -2.00
N ARG A 333 11.28 29.43 -3.18
CA ARG A 333 10.44 29.53 -4.40
C ARG A 333 10.06 28.18 -4.98
N ASP A 334 11.04 27.31 -5.20
CA ASP A 334 10.82 26.00 -5.83
C ASP A 334 11.51 24.88 -5.04
N TRP A 335 10.67 23.99 -4.50
CA TRP A 335 11.11 22.81 -3.77
C TRP A 335 11.97 21.84 -4.60
N SER A 336 11.72 21.79 -5.91
CA SER A 336 12.44 20.91 -6.83
C SER A 336 13.85 21.42 -7.14
N GLU A 337 14.07 22.73 -7.04
CA GLU A 337 15.39 23.36 -7.19
C GLU A 337 16.16 23.40 -5.88
N SER A 338 15.51 23.75 -4.77
CA SER A 338 16.13 23.86 -3.45
C SER A 338 15.23 23.37 -2.33
N GLN A 339 15.74 22.40 -1.55
CA GLN A 339 15.04 21.86 -0.38
C GLN A 339 15.43 22.58 0.93
N VAL A 340 16.27 23.61 0.86
CA VAL A 340 16.63 24.43 2.02
C VAL A 340 15.40 25.26 2.43
N ASN A 341 14.95 25.10 3.67
CA ASN A 341 13.85 25.89 4.20
C ASN A 341 14.39 27.15 4.88
N LEU A 342 14.48 28.24 4.13
CA LEU A 342 15.02 29.51 4.61
C LEU A 342 14.21 30.11 5.77
N ALA A 343 12.92 29.76 5.87
CA ALA A 343 12.04 30.19 6.94
C ALA A 343 12.48 29.67 8.32
N LEU A 344 13.19 28.53 8.35
CA LEU A 344 13.67 27.88 9.57
C LEU A 344 15.17 28.08 9.83
N GLY A 345 15.86 28.89 9.01
CA GLY A 345 17.29 29.17 9.18
C GLY A 345 18.16 27.90 9.23
N VAL A 346 18.94 27.74 10.31
CA VAL A 346 19.85 26.60 10.50
C VAL A 346 19.09 25.28 10.58
N GLU A 347 17.98 25.26 11.30
CA GLU A 347 17.15 24.06 11.37
C GLU A 347 16.68 23.67 9.96
N GLY A 348 16.30 24.65 9.14
CA GLY A 348 15.93 24.49 7.74
C GLY A 348 17.01 23.99 6.79
N GLY A 349 18.23 23.73 7.27
CA GLY A 349 19.39 23.33 6.45
C GLY A 349 20.12 24.51 5.82
N GLY A 350 19.75 25.76 6.17
CA GLY A 350 20.49 26.96 5.77
C GLY A 350 21.56 27.35 6.78
N SER A 351 22.19 28.51 6.57
CA SER A 351 23.12 29.12 7.53
C SER A 351 22.45 30.08 8.51
N GLY A 352 21.15 30.34 8.35
CA GLY A 352 20.47 31.46 9.00
C GLY A 352 20.82 32.82 8.37
N ARG A 353 20.23 33.89 8.90
CA ARG A 353 20.49 35.28 8.47
C ARG A 353 20.61 36.18 9.70
N GLN A 354 21.48 37.18 9.63
CA GLN A 354 21.56 38.19 10.69
C GLN A 354 20.23 38.97 10.72
N PRO A 355 19.57 39.10 11.89
CA PRO A 355 18.27 39.77 12.00
C PRO A 355 18.36 41.29 11.78
N GLY A 356 19.54 41.88 11.94
CA GLY A 356 19.74 43.32 11.81
C GLY A 356 18.87 44.09 12.79
N SER A 357 18.22 45.17 12.33
CA SER A 357 17.40 46.02 13.20
C SER A 357 16.11 45.36 13.72
N SER A 358 15.67 44.22 13.18
CA SER A 358 14.47 43.53 13.68
C SER A 358 14.64 42.97 15.10
N PHE A 359 15.88 42.85 15.58
CA PHE A 359 16.19 42.38 16.94
C PHE A 359 16.14 43.50 18.00
N LYS A 360 16.09 44.77 17.59
CA LYS A 360 16.10 45.92 18.53
C LYS A 360 14.96 45.86 19.57
N PRO A 361 13.70 45.52 19.23
CA PRO A 361 12.65 45.44 20.24
C PRO A 361 12.90 44.38 21.31
N ILE A 362 13.58 43.28 20.97
CA ILE A 362 13.93 42.22 21.94
C ILE A 362 14.96 42.74 22.93
N VAL A 363 16.01 43.42 22.44
CA VAL A 363 17.04 44.04 23.29
C VAL A 363 16.47 45.17 24.15
N ALA A 364 15.48 45.92 23.64
CA ALA A 364 14.84 46.99 24.39
C ALA A 364 13.86 46.48 25.46
N ALA A 365 13.39 45.22 25.35
CA ALA A 365 12.44 44.61 26.28
C ALA A 365 13.11 43.84 27.44
N THR A 366 14.41 43.57 27.33
CA THR A 366 15.27 43.01 28.40
C THR A 366 15.94 44.14 29.17
#